data_AF-A0AAN8FMT2-F1
#
_entry.id   AF-A0AAN8FMT2-F1
#
_cell.length_a   1.000
_cell.length_b   1.000
_cell.length_c   1.000
_cell.angle_alpha   90.00
_cell.angle_beta   90.00
_cell.angle_gamma   90.00
#
_symmetry.space_group_name_H-M   'P 1'
#
loop_
_entity.id
_entity.type
_entity.pdbx_description
1 polymer ?
#
loop_
_entity_poly.entity_id
_entity_poly.type
_entity_poly.pdbx_seq_one_letter_code
_entity_poly.pdbx_strand_id
1 'polypeptide(L)'
;MREWLVLAIATICSASINGCLHQRSRCLRDSECRGYLSDLDNICGASINNCSVESPSECVHLLWRIQDHFTNSTCVCQRASGYFEECDYFRELIWNHPCERRMNYAGEQRRVKEQTFSLASTSAIVNGSHKRTTRTPLSDQIQQLKTQLSGG
;
A
#
# COMPACT_ATOMS: atom_id res chain seq x y z
N MET A 1 -6.03 -12.80 45.32
CA MET A 1 -7.21 -12.17 44.69
C MET A 1 -6.91 -10.84 43.98
N ARG A 2 -6.04 -9.95 44.51
CA ARG A 2 -5.70 -8.67 43.84
C ARG A 2 -4.94 -8.84 42.51
N GLU A 3 -4.01 -9.80 42.42
CA GLU A 3 -3.24 -10.03 41.18
C GLU A 3 -4.11 -10.54 40.02
N TRP A 4 -5.07 -11.41 40.29
CA TRP A 4 -6.04 -11.89 39.29
C TRP A 4 -6.94 -10.76 38.78
N LEU A 5 -7.31 -9.80 39.64
CA LEU A 5 -8.05 -8.60 39.24
C LEU A 5 -7.20 -7.67 38.36
N VAL A 6 -5.93 -7.48 38.70
CA VAL A 6 -5.00 -6.65 37.92
C VAL A 6 -4.73 -7.26 36.54
N LEU A 7 -4.55 -8.59 36.47
CA LEU A 7 -4.39 -9.29 35.19
C LEU A 7 -5.67 -9.24 34.34
N ALA A 8 -6.85 -9.39 34.95
CA ALA A 8 -8.13 -9.23 34.23
C ALA A 8 -8.33 -7.80 33.72
N ILE A 9 -8.06 -6.78 34.55
CA ILE A 9 -8.17 -5.36 34.15
C ILE A 9 -7.15 -5.02 33.05
N ALA A 10 -5.91 -5.49 33.16
CA ALA A 10 -4.88 -5.27 32.14
C ALA A 10 -5.25 -5.92 30.80
N THR A 11 -5.86 -7.11 30.84
CA THR A 11 -6.31 -7.82 29.63
C THR A 11 -7.48 -7.10 28.94
N ILE A 12 -8.42 -6.54 29.71
CA ILE A 12 -9.55 -5.76 29.19
C ILE A 12 -9.07 -4.43 28.58
N CYS A 13 -8.08 -3.77 29.18
CA CYS A 13 -7.49 -2.54 28.65
C CYS A 13 -6.77 -2.76 27.31
N SER A 14 -6.02 -3.85 27.15
CA SER A 14 -5.30 -4.16 25.91
C SER A 14 -6.21 -4.36 24.70
N ALA A 15 -7.40 -4.95 24.90
CA ALA A 15 -8.39 -5.11 23.84
C ALA A 15 -8.94 -3.75 23.35
N SER A 16 -9.03 -2.76 24.24
CA SER A 16 -9.51 -1.42 23.90
C SER A 16 -8.49 -0.56 23.15
N ILE A 17 -7.19 -0.77 23.41
CA ILE A 17 -6.08 -0.03 22.76
C ILE A 17 -5.94 -0.44 21.29
N ASN A 18 -6.26 -1.69 20.96
CA ASN A 18 -6.17 -2.21 19.59
C ASN A 18 -7.45 -2.02 18.77
N GLY A 19 -8.45 -1.31 19.31
CA GLY A 19 -9.72 -1.07 18.62
C GLY A 19 -9.56 -0.11 17.43
N CYS A 20 -10.14 -0.41 16.28
CA CYS A 20 -10.03 0.46 15.10
C CYS A 20 -10.59 1.88 15.38
N LEU A 21 -11.70 1.98 16.13
CA LEU A 21 -12.27 3.26 16.54
C LEU A 21 -11.38 4.02 17.55
N HIS A 22 -10.60 3.30 18.37
CA HIS A 22 -9.62 3.94 19.25
C HIS A 22 -8.50 4.59 18.43
N GLN A 23 -7.96 3.87 17.44
CA GLN A 23 -6.95 4.40 16.51
C GLN A 23 -7.48 5.61 15.73
N ARG A 24 -8.71 5.52 15.19
CA ARG A 24 -9.39 6.65 14.55
C ARG A 24 -9.48 7.86 15.48
N SER A 25 -9.91 7.65 16.72
CA SER A 25 -10.03 8.70 17.73
C SER A 25 -8.67 9.36 18.03
N ARG A 26 -7.58 8.59 18.08
CA ARG A 26 -6.22 9.12 18.24
C ARG A 26 -5.78 9.95 17.03
N CYS A 27 -5.98 9.43 15.82
CA CYS A 27 -5.67 10.14 14.59
C CYS A 27 -6.43 11.46 14.47
N LEU A 28 -7.71 11.50 14.85
CA LEU A 28 -8.50 12.73 14.85
C LEU A 28 -7.99 13.79 15.83
N ARG A 29 -7.22 13.42 16.87
CA ARG A 29 -6.59 14.38 17.79
C ARG A 29 -5.28 14.94 17.24
N ASP A 30 -4.57 14.17 16.43
CA ASP A 30 -3.36 14.60 15.74
C ASP A 30 -3.69 15.46 14.51
N SER A 31 -3.07 16.64 14.37
CA SER A 31 -3.44 17.56 13.29
C SER A 31 -3.03 17.07 11.90
N GLU A 32 -1.91 16.36 11.80
CA GLU A 32 -1.39 15.84 10.54
C GLU A 32 -2.23 14.64 10.08
N CYS A 33 -2.41 13.66 10.97
CA CYS A 33 -3.22 12.48 10.69
C CYS A 33 -4.68 12.85 10.39
N ARG A 34 -5.24 13.82 11.11
CA ARG A 34 -6.58 14.35 10.80
C ARG A 34 -6.65 14.97 9.41
N GLY A 35 -5.60 15.64 8.95
CA GLY A 35 -5.49 16.13 7.58
C GLY A 35 -5.56 14.97 6.57
N TYR A 36 -4.76 13.92 6.79
CA TYR A 36 -4.78 12.74 5.92
C TYR A 36 -6.16 12.04 5.87
N LEU A 37 -6.86 11.93 7.00
CA LEU A 37 -8.22 11.40 7.00
C LEU A 37 -9.22 12.29 6.24
N SER A 38 -9.06 13.62 6.32
CA SER A 38 -9.92 14.56 5.60
C SER A 38 -9.70 14.52 4.09
N ASP A 39 -8.50 14.18 3.64
CA ASP A 39 -8.15 14.09 2.22
C ASP A 39 -8.55 12.75 1.58
N LEU A 40 -8.94 11.76 2.40
CA LEU A 40 -9.13 10.39 1.95
C LEU A 40 -10.20 10.29 0.87
N ASP A 41 -11.40 10.84 1.06
CA ASP A 41 -12.46 10.78 0.04
C ASP A 41 -12.07 11.52 -1.25
N ASN A 42 -11.28 12.59 -1.15
CA ASN A 42 -10.82 13.36 -2.31
C ASN A 42 -9.76 12.61 -3.12
N ILE A 43 -8.84 11.91 -2.45
CA ILE A 43 -7.69 11.23 -3.08
C ILE A 43 -8.03 9.79 -3.47
N CYS A 44 -8.78 9.07 -2.62
CA CYS A 44 -9.13 7.66 -2.79
C CYS A 44 -10.52 7.44 -3.40
N GLY A 45 -11.37 8.47 -3.40
CA GLY A 45 -12.78 8.38 -3.78
C GLY A 45 -13.66 7.82 -2.66
N ALA A 46 -14.97 8.04 -2.76
CA ALA A 46 -15.95 7.65 -1.75
C ALA A 46 -16.31 6.14 -1.73
N SER A 47 -15.74 5.34 -2.64
CA SER A 47 -16.12 3.94 -2.84
C SER A 47 -15.13 2.98 -2.18
N ILE A 48 -15.59 2.25 -1.16
CA ILE A 48 -14.82 1.18 -0.52
C ILE A 48 -14.84 -0.15 -1.29
N ASN A 49 -15.71 -0.30 -2.30
CA ASN A 49 -15.90 -1.55 -3.02
C ASN A 49 -15.03 -1.65 -4.29
N ASN A 50 -14.68 -0.51 -4.88
CA ASN A 50 -13.88 -0.44 -6.09
C ASN A 50 -12.99 0.81 -6.09
N CYS A 51 -11.80 0.69 -6.70
CA CYS A 51 -10.86 1.79 -6.86
C CYS A 51 -11.07 2.49 -8.20
N SER A 52 -11.80 3.61 -8.19
CA SER A 52 -12.17 4.37 -9.39
C SER A 52 -11.25 5.55 -9.69
N VAL A 53 -10.25 5.82 -8.84
CA VAL A 53 -9.35 6.96 -9.01
C VAL A 53 -8.34 6.76 -10.14
N GLU A 54 -7.90 7.87 -10.73
CA GLU A 54 -6.92 7.89 -11.82
C GLU A 54 -5.52 7.49 -11.34
N SER A 55 -5.13 7.93 -10.14
CA SER A 55 -3.84 7.66 -9.52
C SER A 55 -3.99 6.80 -8.25
N PRO A 56 -4.20 5.46 -8.37
CA PRO A 56 -4.28 4.57 -7.22
C PRO A 56 -3.04 4.63 -6.30
N SER A 57 -1.87 4.96 -6.85
CA SER A 57 -0.63 5.11 -6.08
C SER A 57 -0.69 6.23 -5.05
N GLU A 58 -1.35 7.34 -5.38
CA GLU A 58 -1.48 8.48 -4.45
C GLU A 58 -2.39 8.12 -3.28
N CYS A 59 -3.50 7.45 -3.56
CA CYS A 59 -4.38 6.88 -2.54
C CYS A 59 -3.64 5.89 -1.65
N VAL A 60 -2.92 4.91 -2.24
CA VAL A 60 -2.15 3.95 -1.45
C VAL A 60 -1.11 4.67 -0.58
N HIS A 61 -0.40 5.66 -1.11
CA HIS A 61 0.55 6.44 -0.32
C HIS A 61 -0.12 7.18 0.85
N LEU A 62 -1.31 7.75 0.65
CA LEU A 62 -2.09 8.37 1.73
C LEU A 62 -2.48 7.36 2.81
N LEU A 63 -2.97 6.18 2.43
CA LEU A 63 -3.35 5.12 3.36
C LEU A 63 -2.16 4.71 4.23
N TRP A 64 -0.99 4.55 3.63
CA TRP A 64 0.25 4.26 4.36
C TRP A 64 0.63 5.36 5.35
N ARG A 65 0.49 6.64 4.98
CA ARG A 65 0.73 7.76 5.92
C ARG A 65 -0.22 7.72 7.12
N ILE A 66 -1.50 7.39 6.91
CA ILE A 66 -2.46 7.23 8.01
C ILE A 66 -2.04 6.07 8.92
N GLN A 67 -1.67 4.94 8.32
CA GLN A 67 -1.24 3.75 9.07
C GLN A 67 0.03 4.01 9.90
N ASP A 68 0.94 4.87 9.44
CA ASP A 68 2.18 5.22 10.15
C ASP A 68 1.92 5.94 11.50
N HIS A 69 0.78 6.61 11.64
CA HIS A 69 0.38 7.19 12.94
C HIS A 69 -0.15 6.15 13.94
N PHE A 70 -0.34 4.89 13.52
CA PHE A 70 -0.86 3.83 14.37
C PHE A 70 0.26 3.00 14.98
N THR A 71 0.11 2.68 16.26
CA THR A 71 1.05 1.83 16.99
C THR A 71 1.05 0.37 16.54
N ASN A 72 -0.03 -0.07 15.89
CA ASN A 72 -0.22 -1.44 15.44
C ASN A 72 -0.43 -1.44 13.94
N SER A 73 0.12 -2.44 13.27
CA SER A 73 -0.06 -2.66 11.82
C SER A 73 -1.48 -3.07 11.45
N THR A 74 -2.32 -3.45 12.42
CA THR A 74 -3.74 -3.78 12.23
C THR A 74 -4.56 -3.36 13.45
N CYS A 75 -5.89 -3.45 13.32
CA CYS A 75 -6.81 -3.15 14.41
C CYS A 75 -7.98 -4.15 14.44
N VAL A 76 -8.68 -4.22 15.58
CA VAL A 76 -9.76 -5.18 15.83
C VAL A 76 -11.10 -4.47 15.99
N CYS A 77 -12.16 -5.07 15.44
CA CYS A 77 -13.55 -4.67 15.64
C CYS A 77 -14.33 -5.75 16.37
N GLN A 78 -14.88 -5.42 17.54
CA GLN A 78 -15.61 -6.37 18.36
C GLN A 78 -17.09 -6.39 17.96
N ARG A 79 -17.59 -7.54 17.48
CA ARG A 79 -18.99 -7.70 17.02
C ARG A 79 -20.04 -7.46 18.11
N ALA A 80 -19.70 -7.66 19.38
CA ALA A 80 -20.60 -7.39 20.51
C ALA A 80 -20.77 -5.89 20.83
N SER A 81 -20.06 -4.99 20.13
CA SER A 81 -20.20 -3.55 20.31
C SER A 81 -21.31 -2.99 19.42
N GLY A 82 -22.06 -2.01 19.93
CA GLY A 82 -23.11 -1.31 19.16
C GLY A 82 -22.58 -0.46 17.98
N TYR A 83 -21.27 -0.40 17.79
CA TYR A 83 -20.58 0.39 16.76
C TYR A 83 -19.76 -0.50 15.81
N PHE A 84 -20.13 -1.79 15.70
CA PHE A 84 -19.40 -2.74 14.88
C PHE A 84 -19.34 -2.29 13.41
N GLU A 85 -20.44 -1.83 12.81
CA GLU A 85 -20.49 -1.42 11.41
C GLU A 85 -19.55 -0.23 11.12
N GLU A 86 -19.56 0.79 11.99
CA GLU A 86 -18.67 1.95 11.86
C GLU A 86 -17.20 1.55 12.02
N CYS A 87 -16.92 0.65 12.96
CA CYS A 87 -15.58 0.11 13.16
C CYS A 87 -15.11 -0.66 11.92
N ASP A 88 -15.97 -1.55 11.41
CA ASP A 88 -15.68 -2.41 10.27
C ASP A 88 -15.44 -1.57 9.02
N TYR A 89 -16.32 -0.58 8.76
CA TYR A 89 -16.15 0.39 7.69
C TYR A 89 -14.78 1.09 7.75
N PHE A 90 -14.41 1.61 8.93
CA PHE A 90 -13.11 2.27 9.08
C PHE A 90 -11.94 1.31 8.86
N ARG A 91 -12.05 0.05 9.31
CA ARG A 91 -11.04 -0.97 9.05
C ARG A 91 -10.89 -1.23 7.55
N GLU A 92 -12.00 -1.42 6.85
CA GLU A 92 -11.99 -1.67 5.41
C GLU A 92 -11.43 -0.47 4.63
N LEU A 93 -11.77 0.74 5.05
CA LEU A 93 -11.29 1.99 4.45
C LEU A 93 -9.77 2.14 4.53
N ILE A 94 -9.16 1.81 5.68
CA ILE A 94 -7.74 2.05 5.92
C ILE A 94 -6.85 0.86 5.55
N TRP A 95 -7.28 -0.37 5.83
CA TRP A 95 -6.43 -1.57 5.68
C TRP A 95 -6.80 -2.45 4.48
N ASN A 96 -8.01 -2.33 3.93
CA ASN A 96 -8.46 -3.18 2.83
C ASN A 96 -8.95 -2.36 1.62
N HIS A 97 -8.45 -1.14 1.48
CA HIS A 97 -8.91 -0.24 0.43
C HIS A 97 -8.68 -0.86 -0.97
N PRO A 98 -9.65 -0.82 -1.89
CA PRO A 98 -9.55 -1.49 -3.20
C PRO A 98 -8.39 -0.99 -4.06
N CYS A 99 -7.88 0.22 -3.79
CA CYS A 99 -6.73 0.76 -4.51
C CYS A 99 -5.41 0.05 -4.20
N GLU A 100 -5.24 -0.52 -3.00
CA GLU A 100 -4.08 -1.35 -2.70
C GLU A 100 -4.07 -2.60 -3.60
N ARG A 101 -5.21 -3.28 -3.70
CA ARG A 101 -5.35 -4.46 -4.56
C ARG A 101 -5.08 -4.12 -6.02
N ARG A 102 -5.62 -2.99 -6.51
CA ARG A 102 -5.38 -2.52 -7.89
C ARG A 102 -3.90 -2.25 -8.15
N MET A 103 -3.19 -1.62 -7.21
CA MET A 103 -1.75 -1.37 -7.32
C MET A 103 -0.92 -2.66 -7.32
N ASN A 104 -1.28 -3.63 -6.47
CA ASN A 104 -0.61 -4.92 -6.42
C ASN A 104 -0.73 -5.69 -7.75
N TYR A 105 -1.94 -5.72 -8.35
CA TYR A 105 -2.13 -6.33 -9.67
C TYR A 105 -1.34 -5.60 -10.76
N ALA A 106 -1.33 -4.27 -10.77
CA ALA A 106 -0.55 -3.49 -11.72
C ALA A 106 0.96 -3.78 -11.58
N GLY A 107 1.46 -3.91 -10.35
CA GLY A 107 2.84 -4.29 -10.06
C GLY A 107 3.18 -5.69 -10.56
N GLU A 108 2.28 -6.66 -10.35
CA GLU A 108 2.47 -8.03 -10.84
C GLU A 108 2.53 -8.10 -12.36
N GLN A 109 1.62 -7.41 -13.04
CA GLN A 109 1.63 -7.35 -14.51
C GLN A 109 2.94 -6.75 -15.06
N ARG A 110 3.51 -5.75 -14.37
CA ARG A 110 4.82 -5.19 -14.73
C ARG A 110 5.94 -6.22 -14.56
N ARG A 111 5.96 -6.96 -13.45
CA ARG A 111 6.94 -8.03 -13.21
C ARG A 111 6.86 -9.14 -14.26
N VAL A 112 5.65 -9.60 -14.58
CA VAL A 112 5.44 -10.60 -15.64
C VAL A 112 5.93 -10.08 -16.99
N LYS A 113 5.67 -8.81 -17.31
CA LYS A 113 6.13 -8.20 -18.56
C LYS A 113 7.66 -8.08 -18.63
N GLU A 114 8.30 -7.69 -17.54
CA GLU A 114 9.77 -7.61 -17.42
C GLU A 114 10.42 -9.00 -17.51
N GLN A 115 9.85 -10.02 -16.86
CA GLN A 115 10.31 -11.41 -16.97
C GLN A 115 10.14 -11.95 -18.39
N THR A 116 8.98 -11.71 -19.02
CA THR A 116 8.73 -12.10 -20.42
C THR A 116 9.73 -11.42 -21.36
N PHE A 117 10.02 -10.14 -21.18
CA PHE A 117 11.02 -9.42 -21.97
C PHE A 117 12.44 -9.98 -21.75
N SER A 118 12.79 -10.35 -20.53
CA SER A 118 14.08 -10.98 -20.19
C SER A 118 14.23 -12.35 -20.85
N LEU A 119 13.16 -13.16 -20.90
CA LEU A 119 13.14 -14.48 -21.54
C LEU A 119 13.12 -14.40 -23.08
N ALA A 120 12.42 -13.41 -23.66
CA ALA A 120 12.43 -13.14 -25.10
C ALA A 120 13.81 -12.62 -25.57
N SER A 121 14.52 -11.86 -24.73
CA SER A 121 15.88 -11.41 -25.02
C SER A 121 16.88 -12.57 -25.12
N THR A 122 16.66 -13.67 -24.40
CA THR A 122 17.51 -14.89 -24.49
C THR A 122 17.35 -15.68 -25.78
N SER A 123 16.22 -15.56 -26.50
CA SER A 123 16.03 -16.27 -27.78
C SER A 123 16.57 -15.51 -29.00
N ALA A 124 16.98 -14.25 -28.82
CA ALA A 124 17.66 -13.46 -29.86
C ALA A 124 19.20 -13.57 -29.82
N ILE A 125 19.78 -14.30 -28.86
CA ILE A 125 21.24 -14.50 -28.72
C ILE A 125 21.62 -15.96 -29.04
N VAL A 126 21.28 -16.42 -30.24
CA VAL A 126 21.95 -17.56 -30.87
C VAL A 126 22.44 -17.09 -32.24
N ASN A 127 23.44 -16.21 -32.23
CA ASN A 127 24.48 -16.05 -33.27
C ASN A 127 25.28 -14.77 -32.99
N GLY A 128 26.23 -14.86 -32.06
CA GLY A 128 27.15 -13.76 -31.79
C GLY A 128 28.00 -14.05 -30.57
N SER A 129 29.15 -14.68 -30.78
CA SER A 129 30.21 -14.77 -29.78
C SER A 129 30.70 -13.37 -29.43
N HIS A 130 30.15 -12.75 -28.39
CA HIS A 130 30.70 -11.51 -27.84
C HIS A 130 30.67 -11.51 -26.30
N LYS A 131 31.80 -11.03 -25.77
CA LYS A 131 32.23 -11.05 -24.38
C LYS A 131 31.18 -10.50 -23.42
N ARG A 132 30.99 -11.21 -22.30
CA ARG A 132 30.13 -10.84 -21.17
C ARG A 132 30.58 -9.49 -20.59
N THR A 133 29.75 -8.45 -20.72
CA THR A 133 29.92 -7.19 -20.00
C THR A 133 28.69 -6.93 -19.12
N THR A 134 28.94 -6.47 -17.90
CA THR A 134 27.94 -6.25 -16.84
C THR A 134 27.25 -4.89 -17.05
N ARG A 135 26.58 -4.70 -18.18
CA ARG A 135 25.83 -3.47 -18.46
C ARG A 135 24.36 -3.78 -18.70
N THR A 136 23.50 -3.07 -17.98
CA THR A 136 22.04 -3.23 -18.05
C THR A 136 21.57 -2.82 -19.46
N PRO A 137 20.72 -3.61 -20.13
CA PRO A 137 20.31 -3.37 -21.53
C PRO A 137 19.65 -2.01 -21.77
N LEU A 138 19.08 -1.40 -20.71
CA LEU A 138 18.49 -0.06 -20.76
C LEU A 138 19.53 1.04 -21.04
N SER A 139 20.76 0.89 -20.54
CA SER A 139 21.82 1.88 -20.76
C SER A 139 22.29 1.91 -22.22
N ASP A 140 22.22 0.79 -22.93
CA ASP A 140 22.65 0.69 -24.31
C ASP A 140 21.60 1.25 -25.27
N GLN A 141 20.30 1.07 -24.96
CA GLN A 141 19.20 1.71 -25.71
C GLN A 141 19.25 3.24 -25.61
N ILE A 142 19.53 3.78 -24.42
CA ILE A 142 19.67 5.24 -24.23
C ILE A 142 20.88 5.79 -25.01
N GLN A 143 21.98 5.04 -25.05
CA GLN A 143 23.15 5.45 -25.83
C GLN A 143 22.90 5.38 -27.33
N GLN A 144 22.22 4.35 -27.83
CA GLN A 144 21.85 4.24 -29.24
C GLN A 144 20.90 5.35 -29.70
N LEU A 145 19.90 5.72 -28.87
CA LEU A 145 19.05 6.87 -29.18
C LEU A 145 19.83 8.18 -29.22
N LYS A 146 20.79 8.37 -28.30
CA LYS A 146 21.63 9.58 -28.28
C LYS A 146 22.51 9.69 -29.52
N THR A 147 23.07 8.59 -30.03
CA THR A 147 23.87 8.62 -31.27
C THR A 147 23.01 8.86 -32.51
N GLN A 148 21.79 8.36 -32.57
CA GLN A 148 20.88 8.65 -33.69
C GLN A 148 20.40 10.10 -33.71
N LEU A 149 20.21 10.72 -32.54
CA LEU A 149 19.78 12.11 -32.44
C LEU A 149 20.92 13.12 -32.60
N SER A 150 22.18 12.69 -32.47
CA SER A 150 23.36 13.56 -32.60
C SER A 150 24.05 13.47 -33.97
N GLY A 151 23.49 12.72 -34.92
CA GLY A 151 24.02 12.55 -36.27
C GLY A 151 23.09 13.14 -37.33
N GLY A 152 23.17 14.46 -37.52
CA GLY A 152 22.55 15.24 -38.59
C GLY A 152 23.17 16.63 -38.63
#